data_AF-A0AAN9BYC8-F1
#
_entry.id   AF-A0AAN9BYC8-F1
#
_cell.length_a   1.000
_cell.length_b   1.000
_cell.length_c   1.000
_cell.angle_alpha   90.00
_cell.angle_beta   90.00
_cell.angle_gamma   90.00
#
_symmetry.space_group_name_H-M   'P 1'
#
loop_
_entity.id
_entity.type
_entity.pdbx_description
1 polymer ?
#
loop_
_entity_poly.entity_id
_entity_poly.type
_entity_poly.pdbx_seq_one_letter_code
_entity_poly.pdbx_strand_id
1 'polypeptide(L)'
;MCRNEQGISVSFRTTDALVEAVDLYATVSVLAGLDVPPTCPPDNQNIAFCTEGTSLVPVIIYVTRTKHDVTGMTLNWKTAVFSQFPPPADHVVKNSEQPLLADIRIMGYTMKTATHRYTEWLAYDPVTFTHNMLHVYARELYDHTHDPEENLNLVDQAAFRYLVQELAHQLRGGWRKALPKGF
;
A
#
# COMPACT_ATOMS: atom_id res chain seq x y z
N MET A 1 12.83 -8.52 -18.11
CA MET A 1 14.15 -9.08 -18.48
C MET A 1 15.01 -7.94 -19.03
N CYS A 2 15.80 -7.27 -18.18
CA CYS A 2 16.69 -6.20 -18.63
C CYS A 2 17.99 -6.83 -19.15
N ARG A 3 18.32 -6.64 -20.43
CA ARG A 3 19.61 -7.07 -20.98
C ARG A 3 20.68 -6.05 -20.63
N ASN A 4 21.78 -6.57 -20.07
CA ASN A 4 23.03 -5.84 -19.88
C ASN A 4 23.72 -5.66 -21.24
N GLU A 5 23.87 -4.42 -21.69
CA GLU A 5 24.84 -4.05 -22.72
C GLU A 5 25.97 -3.23 -22.05
N GLN A 6 27.12 -3.88 -21.93
CA GLN A 6 28.47 -3.34 -21.70
C GLN A 6 28.77 -2.48 -20.44
N GLY A 7 29.58 -3.05 -19.55
CA GLY A 7 30.85 -2.41 -19.14
C GLY A 7 30.88 -1.47 -17.94
N ILE A 8 29.77 -1.18 -17.26
CA ILE A 8 29.78 -0.51 -15.94
C ILE A 8 28.98 -1.39 -14.98
N SER A 9 29.68 -2.04 -14.03
CA SER A 9 29.04 -2.70 -12.90
C SER A 9 28.49 -1.63 -11.95
N VAL A 10 27.35 -1.03 -12.30
CA VAL A 10 26.63 -0.19 -11.35
C VAL A 10 26.13 -1.11 -10.24
N SER A 11 26.72 -0.99 -9.05
CA SER A 11 26.26 -1.72 -7.87
C SER A 11 24.96 -1.08 -7.40
N PHE A 12 23.83 -1.65 -7.78
CA PHE A 12 22.53 -1.24 -7.26
C PHE A 12 22.28 -1.83 -5.88
N ARG A 13 21.57 -1.09 -5.03
CA ARG A 13 20.98 -1.60 -3.79
C ARG A 13 19.49 -1.82 -4.02
N THR A 14 18.99 -2.94 -3.53
CA THR A 14 17.57 -3.30 -3.61
C THR A 14 17.02 -3.53 -2.22
N THR A 15 15.69 -3.44 -2.10
CA THR A 15 14.97 -3.68 -0.85
C THR A 15 13.56 -4.15 -1.15
N ASP A 16 13.06 -5.04 -0.30
CA ASP A 16 11.67 -5.51 -0.32
C ASP A 16 10.80 -4.71 0.69
N ALA A 17 11.33 -3.63 1.25
CA ALA A 17 10.59 -2.74 2.14
C ALA A 17 9.32 -2.22 1.44
N LEU A 18 8.19 -2.32 2.14
CA LEU A 18 6.91 -1.88 1.61
C LEU A 18 6.87 -0.34 1.57
N VAL A 19 6.64 0.24 0.39
CA VAL A 19 6.60 1.70 0.18
C VAL A 19 5.38 2.10 -0.65
N GLU A 20 4.94 3.35 -0.51
CA GLU A 20 3.79 3.90 -1.23
C GLU A 20 4.18 5.18 -1.97
N ALA A 21 3.46 5.52 -3.03
CA ALA A 21 3.70 6.76 -3.77
C ALA A 21 3.57 8.01 -2.88
N VAL A 22 2.68 7.98 -1.88
CA VAL A 22 2.49 9.07 -0.91
C VAL A 22 3.72 9.34 -0.04
N ASP A 23 4.65 8.39 0.09
CA ASP A 23 5.90 8.52 0.85
C ASP A 23 6.88 9.51 0.21
N LEU A 24 6.70 9.81 -1.08
CA LEU A 24 7.64 10.64 -1.85
C LEU A 24 7.78 12.04 -1.27
N TYR A 25 6.68 12.68 -0.88
CA TYR A 25 6.73 14.05 -0.35
C TYR A 25 7.57 14.11 0.93
N ALA A 26 7.26 13.27 1.91
CA ALA A 26 8.03 13.19 3.16
C ALA A 26 9.50 12.85 2.91
N THR A 27 9.79 11.97 1.94
CA THR A 27 11.15 11.53 1.60
C THR A 27 11.97 12.68 1.02
N VAL A 28 11.44 13.40 0.04
CA VAL A 28 12.14 14.51 -0.62
C VAL A 28 12.37 15.66 0.36
N SER A 29 11.42 15.95 1.26
CA SER A 29 11.63 16.94 2.33
C SER A 29 12.87 16.63 3.15
N VAL A 30 13.01 15.40 3.67
CA VAL A 30 14.19 15.01 4.45
C VAL A 30 15.47 15.11 3.62
N LEU A 31 15.47 14.60 2.39
CA LEU A 31 16.65 14.62 1.52
C LEU A 31 17.09 16.04 1.13
N ALA A 32 16.15 16.97 1.04
CA ALA A 32 16.42 18.38 0.78
C ALA A 32 16.90 19.15 2.03
N GLY A 33 16.95 18.52 3.20
CA GLY A 33 17.29 19.18 4.46
C GLY A 33 16.18 20.08 5.00
N LEU A 34 14.92 19.82 4.63
CA LEU A 34 13.74 20.54 5.10
C LEU A 34 13.02 19.76 6.19
N ASP A 35 12.21 20.47 6.99
CA ASP A 35 11.28 19.84 7.90
C ASP A 35 10.24 19.02 7.14
N VAL A 36 9.93 17.84 7.65
CA VAL A 36 8.88 16.99 7.11
C VAL A 36 7.52 17.59 7.49
N PRO A 37 6.55 17.70 6.56
CA PRO A 37 5.21 18.11 6.92
C PRO A 37 4.64 17.24 8.05
N PRO A 38 3.82 17.78 8.96
CA PRO A 38 3.20 16.97 9.99
C PRO A 38 2.28 15.92 9.38
N THR A 39 2.04 14.82 10.10
CA THR A 39 1.07 13.81 9.67
C THR A 39 -0.32 14.43 9.55
N CYS A 40 -1.02 14.16 8.44
CA CYS A 40 -2.37 14.67 8.26
C CYS A 40 -3.33 14.15 9.35
N PRO A 41 -4.20 15.02 9.91
CA PRO A 41 -5.30 14.57 10.76
C PRO A 41 -6.32 13.74 9.95
N PRO A 42 -7.22 12.97 10.62
CA PRO A 42 -8.23 12.18 9.92
C PRO A 42 -9.16 12.99 9.01
N ASP A 43 -9.52 14.21 9.41
CA ASP A 43 -10.20 15.18 8.54
C ASP A 43 -9.20 16.27 8.16
N ASN A 44 -8.76 16.25 6.91
CA ASN A 44 -7.71 17.10 6.38
C ASN A 44 -8.13 17.90 5.14
N GLN A 45 -9.42 17.98 4.81
CA GLN A 45 -9.90 18.62 3.57
C GLN A 45 -9.51 20.11 3.47
N ASN A 46 -9.38 20.78 4.62
CA ASN A 46 -9.00 22.20 4.71
C ASN A 46 -7.58 22.41 5.23
N ILE A 47 -6.76 21.36 5.26
CA ILE A 47 -5.37 21.42 5.74
C ILE A 47 -4.44 21.57 4.53
N ALA A 48 -3.80 22.73 4.42
CA ALA A 48 -2.92 23.05 3.30
C ALA A 48 -1.56 22.34 3.35
N PHE A 49 -1.07 22.00 4.55
CA PHE A 49 0.29 21.48 4.75
C PHE A 49 0.31 20.32 5.75
N CYS A 50 0.32 19.10 5.22
CA CYS A 50 0.53 17.86 5.95
C CYS A 50 0.94 16.74 4.97
N THR A 51 1.33 15.58 5.47
CA THR A 51 1.59 14.39 4.64
C THR A 51 0.91 13.14 5.24
N GLU A 52 0.45 12.24 4.38
CA GLU A 52 0.04 10.87 4.76
C GLU A 52 1.17 9.85 4.53
N GLY A 53 2.30 10.28 3.96
CA GLY A 53 3.46 9.44 3.70
C GLY A 53 4.48 9.42 4.83
N THR A 54 5.34 8.40 4.83
CA THR A 54 6.49 8.25 5.74
C THR A 54 7.78 8.33 4.94
N SER A 55 8.74 9.12 5.40
CA SER A 55 10.02 9.27 4.70
C SER A 55 10.76 7.94 4.56
N LEU A 56 11.21 7.61 3.35
CA LEU A 56 11.97 6.41 3.02
C LEU A 56 13.46 6.51 3.42
N VAL A 57 13.92 7.64 3.95
CA VAL A 57 15.32 7.84 4.32
C VAL A 57 15.88 6.78 5.28
N PRO A 58 15.15 6.30 6.31
CA PRO A 58 15.61 5.19 7.13
C PRO A 58 15.87 3.90 6.33
N VAL A 59 15.02 3.59 5.34
CA VAL A 59 15.20 2.44 4.43
C VAL A 59 16.43 2.66 3.55
N ILE A 60 16.58 3.85 2.96
CA ILE A 60 17.73 4.20 2.12
C ILE A 60 19.02 4.04 2.91
N ILE A 61 19.09 4.55 4.14
CA ILE A 61 20.27 4.42 5.01
C ILE A 61 20.54 2.94 5.32
N TYR A 62 19.51 2.18 5.68
CA TYR A 62 19.63 0.77 6.00
C TYR A 62 20.23 -0.05 4.85
N VAL A 63 19.86 0.24 3.60
CA VAL A 63 20.29 -0.55 2.42
C VAL A 63 21.60 -0.05 1.80
N THR A 64 21.96 1.22 2.02
CA THR A 64 23.16 1.84 1.43
C THR A 64 24.39 1.75 2.33
N ARG A 65 24.23 1.69 3.65
CA ARG A 65 25.35 1.60 4.59
C ARG A 65 26.11 0.27 4.52
N THR A 66 27.38 0.30 4.91
CA THR A 66 28.21 -0.92 4.91
C THR A 66 27.81 -1.83 6.06
N LYS A 67 28.05 -3.15 5.93
CA LYS A 67 27.69 -4.14 6.97
C LYS A 67 28.31 -3.85 8.35
N HIS A 68 29.44 -3.15 8.39
CA HIS A 68 30.05 -2.71 9.64
C HIS A 68 29.25 -1.61 10.34
N ASP A 69 28.63 -0.69 9.59
CA ASP A 69 27.89 0.47 10.10
C ASP A 69 26.48 0.16 10.61
N VAL A 70 25.94 -1.02 10.27
CA VAL A 70 24.57 -1.46 10.63
C VAL A 70 24.56 -2.66 11.58
N THR A 71 25.71 -3.01 12.19
CA THR A 71 25.75 -4.05 13.22
C THR A 71 24.82 -3.68 14.39
N GLY A 72 23.74 -4.46 14.56
CA GLY A 72 22.70 -4.20 15.57
C GLY A 72 21.55 -3.29 15.13
N MET A 73 21.53 -2.81 13.89
CA MET A 73 20.42 -2.00 13.37
C MET A 73 19.25 -2.89 12.95
N THR A 74 18.10 -2.71 13.58
CA THR A 74 16.83 -3.30 13.13
C THR A 74 16.02 -2.23 12.43
N LEU A 75 15.65 -2.46 11.16
CA LEU A 75 14.75 -1.57 10.45
C LEU A 75 13.31 -1.89 10.90
N ASN A 76 12.77 -1.09 11.80
CA ASN A 76 11.34 -1.09 12.04
C ASN A 76 10.65 -0.34 10.91
N TRP A 77 9.77 -1.01 10.18
CA TRP A 77 9.17 -0.48 8.97
C TRP A 77 7.68 -0.77 8.87
N LYS A 78 7.06 -0.26 7.80
CA LYS A 78 5.64 -0.47 7.54
C LYS A 78 5.31 -1.96 7.47
N THR A 79 4.20 -2.34 8.07
CA THR A 79 3.70 -3.74 8.02
C THR A 79 2.82 -4.01 6.81
N ALA A 80 2.30 -2.96 6.17
CA ALA A 80 1.39 -3.03 5.04
C ALA A 80 1.43 -1.74 4.22
N VAL A 81 1.05 -1.83 2.95
CA VAL A 81 0.87 -0.71 2.01
C VAL A 81 -0.44 -0.86 1.23
N PHE A 82 -0.99 0.25 0.78
CA PHE A 82 -2.37 0.31 0.33
C PHE A 82 -2.48 0.81 -1.11
N SER A 83 -3.49 0.32 -1.81
CA SER A 83 -3.89 0.82 -3.13
C SER A 83 -5.40 0.73 -3.26
N GLN A 84 -5.97 1.48 -4.19
CA GLN A 84 -7.40 1.44 -4.45
C GLN A 84 -7.70 1.63 -5.93
N PHE A 85 -8.84 1.09 -6.37
CA PHE A 85 -9.34 1.26 -7.73
C PHE A 85 -10.87 1.30 -7.76
N PRO A 86 -11.50 2.29 -8.42
CA PRO A 86 -12.96 2.42 -8.45
C PRO A 86 -13.57 1.91 -9.75
N PRO A 87 -14.26 0.76 -9.80
CA PRO A 87 -15.04 0.38 -10.98
C PRO A 87 -16.49 0.93 -10.90
N PRO A 88 -17.13 1.17 -12.05
CA PRO A 88 -18.51 1.68 -12.10
C PRO A 88 -19.56 0.58 -11.87
N ALA A 89 -19.19 -0.69 -12.06
CA ALA A 89 -20.08 -1.85 -11.94
C ALA A 89 -19.29 -3.10 -11.52
N ASP A 90 -20.02 -4.15 -11.12
CA ASP A 90 -19.50 -5.48 -10.76
C ASP A 90 -19.21 -6.38 -11.97
N HIS A 91 -19.41 -5.85 -13.19
CA HIS A 91 -19.09 -6.48 -14.46
C HIS A 91 -18.38 -5.47 -15.37
N VAL A 92 -17.71 -5.98 -16.41
CA VAL A 92 -16.95 -5.15 -17.34
C VAL A 92 -17.92 -4.33 -18.20
N VAL A 93 -17.73 -3.01 -18.18
CA VAL A 93 -18.43 -2.02 -19.00
C VAL A 93 -17.42 -1.11 -19.68
N LYS A 94 -17.88 -0.33 -20.68
CA LYS A 94 -17.01 0.49 -21.53
C LYS A 94 -16.08 1.45 -20.76
N ASN A 95 -16.51 1.95 -19.61
CA ASN A 95 -15.76 2.87 -18.75
C ASN A 95 -15.17 2.20 -17.50
N SER A 96 -15.02 0.87 -17.45
CA SER A 96 -14.46 0.18 -16.29
C SER A 96 -13.02 0.58 -15.95
N GLU A 97 -12.20 0.90 -16.96
CA GLU A 97 -10.78 1.27 -16.75
C GLU A 97 -10.60 2.71 -16.25
N GLN A 98 -11.51 3.60 -16.65
CA GLN A 98 -11.44 5.03 -16.34
C GLN A 98 -12.87 5.58 -16.14
N PRO A 99 -13.54 5.24 -15.03
CA PRO A 99 -14.90 5.70 -14.79
C PRO A 99 -14.91 7.18 -14.42
N LEU A 100 -16.00 7.85 -14.81
CA LEU A 100 -16.28 9.19 -14.30
C LEU A 100 -16.64 9.10 -12.83
N LEU A 101 -16.29 10.11 -12.04
CA LEU A 101 -16.60 10.16 -10.60
C LEU A 101 -18.08 9.86 -10.31
N ALA A 102 -18.99 10.48 -11.08
CA ALA A 102 -20.43 10.29 -10.94
C ALA A 102 -20.92 8.86 -11.21
N ASP A 103 -20.11 8.03 -11.87
CA ASP A 103 -20.44 6.65 -12.26
C ASP A 103 -19.86 5.62 -11.29
N ILE A 104 -18.96 6.01 -10.38
CA ILE A 104 -18.34 5.07 -9.43
C ILE A 104 -19.42 4.53 -8.48
N ARG A 105 -19.56 3.21 -8.41
CA ARG A 105 -20.48 2.52 -7.47
C ARG A 105 -19.78 1.54 -6.57
N ILE A 106 -18.54 1.18 -6.89
CA ILE A 106 -17.73 0.23 -6.17
C ILE A 106 -16.34 0.84 -5.97
N MET A 107 -15.69 0.53 -4.85
CA MET A 107 -14.29 0.82 -4.61
C MET A 107 -13.59 -0.46 -4.15
N GLY A 108 -12.55 -0.86 -4.87
CA GLY A 108 -11.63 -1.92 -4.44
C GLY A 108 -10.58 -1.33 -3.53
N TYR A 109 -10.57 -1.71 -2.26
CA TYR A 109 -9.51 -1.36 -1.31
C TYR A 109 -8.57 -2.54 -1.15
N THR A 110 -7.30 -2.34 -1.49
CA THR A 110 -6.27 -3.38 -1.43
C THR A 110 -5.24 -3.03 -0.34
N MET A 111 -4.87 -4.03 0.44
CA MET A 111 -3.69 -4.04 1.30
C MET A 111 -2.69 -5.10 0.83
N LYS A 112 -1.43 -4.71 0.67
CA LYS A 112 -0.30 -5.63 0.46
C LYS A 112 0.57 -5.66 1.72
N THR A 113 0.86 -6.85 2.20
CA THR A 113 1.81 -7.14 3.29
C THR A 113 3.08 -7.77 2.70
N ALA A 114 4.02 -8.19 3.56
CA ALA A 114 5.20 -8.92 3.11
C ALA A 114 4.87 -10.26 2.42
N THR A 115 3.73 -10.87 2.74
CA THR A 115 3.40 -12.24 2.30
C THR A 115 2.07 -12.36 1.57
N HIS A 116 1.18 -11.36 1.64
CA HIS A 116 -0.16 -11.45 1.06
C HIS A 116 -0.63 -10.15 0.42
N ARG A 117 -1.47 -10.27 -0.60
CA ARG A 117 -2.35 -9.20 -1.09
C ARG A 117 -3.80 -9.55 -0.76
N TYR A 118 -4.50 -8.61 -0.13
CA TYR A 118 -5.89 -8.75 0.26
C TYR A 118 -6.71 -7.56 -0.27
N THR A 119 -7.84 -7.83 -0.90
CA THR A 119 -8.73 -6.81 -1.48
C THR A 119 -10.17 -6.97 -0.98
N GLU A 120 -10.84 -5.87 -0.64
CA GLU A 120 -12.31 -5.81 -0.47
C GLU A 120 -12.91 -4.86 -1.52
N TRP A 121 -13.87 -5.36 -2.32
CA TRP A 121 -14.65 -4.56 -3.25
C TRP A 121 -15.97 -4.16 -2.59
N LEU A 122 -16.07 -2.89 -2.18
CA LEU A 122 -17.19 -2.37 -1.37
C LEU A 122 -18.09 -1.46 -2.19
N ALA A 123 -19.39 -1.42 -1.86
CA ALA A 123 -20.26 -0.38 -2.40
C ALA A 123 -19.76 1.01 -1.99
N TYR A 124 -19.83 1.95 -2.93
CA TYR A 124 -19.27 3.28 -2.81
C TYR A 124 -20.27 4.34 -3.30
N ASP A 125 -20.42 5.41 -2.53
CA ASP A 125 -21.24 6.57 -2.87
C ASP A 125 -20.33 7.74 -3.28
N PRO A 126 -20.35 8.14 -4.56
CA PRO A 126 -19.50 9.22 -5.07
C PRO A 126 -19.99 10.63 -4.70
N VAL A 127 -21.19 10.78 -4.13
CA VAL A 127 -21.71 12.06 -3.66
C VAL A 127 -21.21 12.35 -2.26
N THR A 128 -21.25 11.35 -1.37
CA THR A 128 -20.81 11.50 0.02
C THR A 128 -19.35 11.11 0.22
N PHE A 129 -18.70 10.51 -0.78
CA PHE A 129 -17.35 9.94 -0.71
C PHE A 129 -17.20 8.89 0.41
N THR A 130 -18.25 8.07 0.59
CA THR A 130 -18.28 7.02 1.62
C THR A 130 -18.42 5.64 1.00
N HIS A 131 -17.91 4.63 1.70
CA HIS A 131 -18.10 3.24 1.37
C HIS A 131 -19.04 2.56 2.38
N ASN A 132 -19.80 1.56 1.93
CA ASN A 132 -20.61 0.75 2.80
C ASN A 132 -19.87 -0.54 3.16
N MET A 133 -19.33 -0.59 4.37
CA MET A 133 -18.58 -1.74 4.91
C MET A 133 -19.38 -3.04 5.02
N LEU A 134 -20.72 -2.96 4.97
CA LEU A 134 -21.62 -4.10 5.04
C LEU A 134 -21.98 -4.66 3.66
N HIS A 135 -21.78 -3.87 2.60
CA HIS A 135 -22.06 -4.31 1.22
C HIS A 135 -20.74 -4.62 0.52
N VAL A 136 -20.34 -5.88 0.60
CA VAL A 136 -19.14 -6.42 -0.06
C VAL A 136 -19.56 -7.15 -1.32
N TYR A 137 -19.09 -6.69 -2.48
CA TYR A 137 -19.32 -7.33 -3.78
C TYR A 137 -18.43 -8.55 -3.96
N ALA A 138 -17.16 -8.42 -3.63
CA ALA A 138 -16.16 -9.47 -3.77
C ALA A 138 -15.01 -9.24 -2.80
N ARG A 139 -14.24 -10.30 -2.59
CA ARG A 139 -12.96 -10.25 -1.88
C ARG A 139 -11.91 -11.03 -2.66
N GLU A 140 -10.65 -10.72 -2.40
CA GLU A 140 -9.52 -11.44 -2.99
C GLU A 140 -8.45 -11.66 -1.93
N LEU A 141 -7.82 -12.84 -1.97
CA LEU A 141 -6.67 -13.18 -1.15
C LEU A 141 -5.64 -13.92 -2.01
N TYR A 142 -4.44 -13.35 -2.13
CA TYR A 142 -3.30 -13.95 -2.82
C TYR A 142 -2.13 -14.11 -1.86
N ASP A 143 -1.49 -15.28 -1.86
CA ASP A 143 -0.29 -15.59 -1.08
C ASP A 143 0.95 -15.33 -1.93
N HIS A 144 1.63 -14.21 -1.71
CA HIS A 144 2.81 -13.80 -2.48
C HIS A 144 4.05 -14.63 -2.17
N THR A 145 4.01 -15.45 -1.10
CA THR A 145 5.09 -16.36 -0.74
C THR A 145 5.13 -17.57 -1.67
N HIS A 146 3.98 -18.05 -2.13
CA HIS A 146 3.85 -19.26 -2.95
C HIS A 146 3.24 -19.00 -4.34
N ASP A 147 2.53 -17.89 -4.53
CA ASP A 147 1.88 -17.45 -5.76
C ASP A 147 2.18 -15.97 -6.03
N PRO A 148 3.44 -15.62 -6.38
CA PRO A 148 3.85 -14.23 -6.63
C PRO A 148 3.19 -13.61 -7.87
N GLU A 149 2.57 -14.43 -8.71
CA GLU A 149 1.86 -14.00 -9.92
C GLU A 149 0.35 -13.85 -9.71
N GLU A 150 -0.16 -14.12 -8.50
CA GLU A 150 -1.56 -13.90 -8.10
C GLU A 150 -2.56 -14.71 -8.95
N ASN A 151 -2.19 -15.93 -9.33
CA ASN A 151 -3.00 -16.79 -10.18
C ASN A 151 -4.14 -17.49 -9.43
N LEU A 152 -4.04 -17.63 -8.10
CA LEU A 152 -5.00 -18.37 -7.28
C LEU A 152 -5.59 -17.50 -6.18
N ASN A 153 -6.85 -17.11 -6.34
CA ASN A 153 -7.60 -16.46 -5.28
C ASN A 153 -8.00 -17.50 -4.20
N LEU A 154 -7.46 -17.32 -2.99
CA LEU A 154 -7.61 -18.24 -1.85
C LEU A 154 -8.80 -17.88 -0.94
N VAL A 155 -9.53 -16.79 -1.22
CA VAL A 155 -10.42 -16.16 -0.23
C VAL A 155 -11.56 -17.06 0.27
N ASP A 156 -12.08 -17.94 -0.59
CA ASP A 156 -13.21 -18.83 -0.27
C ASP A 156 -12.76 -20.20 0.27
N GLN A 157 -11.45 -20.45 0.34
CA GLN A 157 -10.93 -21.69 0.87
C GLN A 157 -11.05 -21.71 2.39
N ALA A 158 -11.71 -22.75 2.93
CA ALA A 158 -12.02 -22.86 4.36
C ALA A 158 -10.79 -22.75 5.26
N ALA A 159 -9.61 -23.22 4.80
CA ALA A 159 -8.35 -23.13 5.52
C ALA A 159 -7.89 -21.69 5.80
N PHE A 160 -8.28 -20.72 4.96
CA PHE A 160 -7.84 -19.33 5.05
C PHE A 160 -8.87 -18.42 5.75
N ARG A 161 -10.01 -18.95 6.20
CA ARG A 161 -11.10 -18.16 6.78
C ARG A 161 -10.65 -17.24 7.93
N TYR A 162 -9.80 -17.75 8.83
CA TYR A 162 -9.28 -16.94 9.94
C TYR A 162 -8.36 -15.82 9.44
N LEU A 163 -7.45 -16.15 8.51
CA LEU A 163 -6.55 -15.17 7.90
C LEU A 163 -7.32 -14.07 7.16
N VAL A 164 -8.37 -14.43 6.41
CA VAL A 164 -9.24 -13.45 5.74
C VAL A 164 -9.87 -12.48 6.75
N GLN A 165 -10.32 -12.98 7.91
CA GLN A 165 -10.87 -12.11 8.96
C GLN A 165 -9.80 -11.19 9.55
N GLU A 166 -8.60 -11.71 9.81
CA GLU A 166 -7.48 -10.93 10.33
C GLU A 166 -7.06 -9.82 9.35
N LEU A 167 -6.89 -10.16 8.07
CA LEU A 167 -6.51 -9.21 7.01
C LEU A 167 -7.63 -8.18 6.77
N ALA A 168 -8.90 -8.57 6.87
CA ALA A 168 -10.02 -7.62 6.83
C ALA A 168 -9.95 -6.61 7.98
N HIS A 169 -9.68 -7.06 9.20
CA HIS A 169 -9.49 -6.17 10.34
C HIS A 169 -8.27 -5.25 10.16
N GLN A 170 -7.17 -5.76 9.60
CA GLN A 170 -5.97 -4.98 9.35
C GLN A 170 -6.20 -3.92 8.25
N LEU A 171 -6.81 -4.29 7.11
CA LEU A 171 -7.16 -3.38 6.02
C LEU A 171 -8.03 -2.21 6.54
N ARG A 172 -9.04 -2.52 7.34
CA ARG A 172 -9.94 -1.53 7.96
C ARG A 172 -9.25 -0.65 9.00
N GLY A 173 -8.12 -1.09 9.52
CA GLY A 173 -7.24 -0.28 10.36
C GLY A 173 -6.59 0.88 9.61
N GLY A 174 -6.48 0.78 8.29
CA GLY A 174 -5.90 1.78 7.40
C GLY A 174 -4.40 1.99 7.61
N TRP A 175 -3.84 2.88 6.79
CA TRP A 175 -2.40 3.16 6.74
C TRP A 175 -1.80 3.61 8.07
N ARG A 176 -2.58 4.33 8.90
CA ARG A 176 -2.12 4.81 10.22
C ARG A 176 -1.72 3.67 11.16
N LYS A 177 -2.37 2.51 11.08
CA LYS A 177 -2.01 1.32 11.88
C LYS A 177 -0.87 0.51 11.28
N ALA A 178 -0.48 0.79 10.04
CA ALA A 178 0.61 0.12 9.35
C ALA A 178 1.95 0.86 9.46
N LEU A 179 1.97 2.06 10.06
CA LEU A 179 3.18 2.87 10.23
C LEU A 179 4.25 2.15 11.07
N PRO A 180 5.55 2.45 10.85
CA PRO A 180 6.63 1.95 11.69
C PRO A 180 6.39 2.28 13.18
N LYS A 181 6.59 1.33 14.09
CA LYS A 181 6.39 1.57 15.52
C LYS A 181 7.57 2.34 16.13
N GLY A 182 7.32 3.26 17.05
CA GLY A 182 8.37 3.93 17.82
C GLY A 182 9.04 5.12 17.12
N PHE A 183 8.30 5.78 16.21
CA PHE A 183 8.59 7.13 15.76
C PHE A 183 7.64 8.12 16.42
#